data_AF-A0A950G7S2-F1
#
_entry.id   AF-A0A950G7S2-F1
#
_cell.length_a   1.000
_cell.length_b   1.000
_cell.length_c   1.000
_cell.angle_alpha   90.00
_cell.angle_beta   90.00
_cell.angle_gamma   90.00
#
_symmetry.space_group_name_H-M   'P 1'
#
loop_
_entity.id
_entity.type
_entity.pdbx_description
1 polymer ?
#
loop_
_entity_poly.entity_id
_entity_poly.type
_entity_poly.pdbx_seq_one_letter_code
_entity_poly.pdbx_strand_id
1 'polypeptide(L)'
;AEEQNWQDDWFNDAVVFHLSSLADRAADHLEFGTFPRDTTTPGLVVSVPTAEYLLALKLKAFRVMDPLRGETERLDIVNLMRVVGISTADEAIALLGRYFPISAASSEKQRFLLNNMKPEGAADAPEYPR
;
A
#
# COMPACT_ATOMS: atom_id res chain seq x y z
N ALA A 1 8.54 10.01 -11.66
CA ALA A 1 7.81 11.12 -11.02
C ALA A 1 6.64 11.57 -11.88
N GLU A 2 6.87 11.92 -13.16
CA GLU A 2 5.81 12.42 -14.07
C GLU A 2 4.69 11.43 -14.38
N GLU A 3 4.97 10.12 -14.48
CA GLU A 3 3.93 9.12 -14.80
C GLU A 3 2.93 8.85 -13.67
N GLN A 4 3.20 9.33 -12.44
CA GLN A 4 2.41 9.03 -11.24
C GLN A 4 1.98 10.29 -10.47
N ASN A 5 2.14 11.48 -11.04
CA ASN A 5 1.75 12.75 -10.40
C ASN A 5 2.37 12.96 -9.01
N TRP A 6 3.60 12.48 -8.79
CA TRP A 6 4.29 12.66 -7.51
C TRP A 6 4.66 14.14 -7.31
N GLN A 7 4.62 14.61 -6.07
CA GLN A 7 4.99 15.98 -5.74
C GLN A 7 6.47 16.23 -6.11
N ASP A 8 6.78 17.46 -6.56
CA ASP A 8 8.12 17.84 -7.02
C ASP A 8 9.21 17.69 -5.93
N ASP A 9 8.79 17.62 -4.67
CA ASP A 9 9.61 17.40 -3.47
C ASP A 9 9.74 15.91 -3.09
N TRP A 10 9.52 14.98 -4.03
CA TRP A 10 9.55 13.53 -3.80
C TRP A 10 10.85 12.98 -3.15
N PHE A 11 11.89 13.80 -3.04
CA PHE A 11 13.05 13.49 -2.22
C PHE A 11 12.64 13.37 -0.76
N ASN A 12 12.72 12.16 -0.23
CA ASN A 12 12.42 11.86 1.17
C ASN A 12 13.17 12.83 2.11
N ASP A 13 12.48 13.41 3.11
CA ASP A 13 13.04 14.28 4.16
C ASP A 13 14.36 13.76 4.76
N ALA A 14 14.53 12.44 4.84
CA ALA A 14 15.73 11.76 5.32
C ALA A 14 16.98 11.94 4.41
N VAL A 15 16.82 12.46 3.20
CA VAL A 15 17.92 12.74 2.27
C VAL A 15 18.06 14.25 2.03
N VAL A 16 16.99 15.02 2.21
CA VAL A 16 16.99 16.49 2.04
C VAL A 16 18.06 17.18 2.88
N PHE A 17 18.33 16.72 4.10
CA PHE A 17 19.35 17.33 4.97
C PHE A 17 20.81 17.10 4.51
N HIS A 18 21.04 16.15 3.61
CA HIS A 18 22.36 15.93 2.99
C HIS A 18 22.55 16.78 1.73
N LEU A 19 21.51 17.45 1.25
CA LEU A 19 21.59 18.33 0.10
C LEU A 19 22.14 19.70 0.54
N SER A 20 22.90 20.31 -0.36
CA SER A 20 23.34 21.69 -0.18
C SER A 20 22.13 22.62 -0.19
N SER A 21 22.09 23.61 0.70
CA SER A 21 21.06 24.67 0.67
C SER A 21 21.10 25.54 -0.59
N LEU A 22 22.11 25.36 -1.45
CA LEU A 22 22.25 26.02 -2.75
C LEU A 22 21.75 25.16 -3.93
N ALA A 23 21.30 23.92 -3.66
CA ALA A 23 20.83 22.96 -4.64
C ALA A 23 19.57 22.28 -4.09
N ASP A 24 18.49 23.03 -3.96
CA ASP A 24 17.21 22.61 -3.39
C ASP A 24 16.13 22.34 -4.46
N ARG A 25 16.43 22.63 -5.74
CA ARG A 25 15.51 22.42 -6.85
C ARG A 25 15.86 21.14 -7.58
N ALA A 26 14.85 20.47 -8.13
CA ALA A 26 15.02 19.29 -8.98
C ALA A 26 16.06 19.51 -10.11
N ALA A 27 16.11 20.70 -10.70
CA ALA A 27 17.05 21.05 -11.75
C ALA A 27 18.53 21.14 -11.29
N ASP A 28 18.78 21.27 -9.99
CA ASP A 28 20.12 21.31 -9.40
C ASP A 28 20.67 19.91 -9.13
N HIS A 29 19.84 18.87 -9.31
CA HIS A 29 20.19 17.48 -9.09
C HIS A 29 20.44 16.77 -10.43
N LEU A 30 21.63 16.21 -10.59
CA LEU A 30 21.91 15.27 -11.66
C LEU A 30 21.62 13.85 -11.15
N GLU A 31 20.69 13.14 -11.77
CA GLU A 31 20.47 11.72 -11.50
C GLU A 31 21.73 10.94 -11.88
N PHE A 32 22.54 10.59 -10.88
CA PHE A 32 23.74 9.79 -11.07
C PHE A 32 23.41 8.32 -10.79
N GLY A 33 23.24 7.52 -11.85
CA GLY A 33 22.94 6.11 -11.69
C GLY A 33 23.62 5.24 -12.74
N THR A 34 24.48 4.32 -12.28
CA THR A 34 24.87 3.11 -13.02
C THR A 34 23.93 1.93 -12.67
N PHE A 35 22.77 2.21 -12.07
CA PHE A 35 21.79 1.22 -11.62
C PHE A 35 20.35 1.70 -11.91
N PRO A 36 19.47 0.86 -12.47
CA PRO A 36 19.79 -0.48 -12.98
C PRO A 36 20.80 -0.38 -14.13
N ARG A 37 21.62 -1.42 -14.34
CA ARG A 37 22.63 -1.44 -15.44
C ARG A 37 22.01 -1.72 -16.82
N ASP A 38 20.69 -1.73 -16.90
CA ASP A 38 19.97 -1.95 -18.15
C ASP A 38 19.67 -0.61 -18.84
N THR A 39 18.86 -0.63 -19.89
CA THR A 39 18.52 0.56 -20.70
C THR A 39 17.37 1.38 -20.11
N THR A 40 16.94 1.08 -18.87
CA THR A 40 15.88 1.83 -18.20
C THR A 40 16.41 3.11 -17.56
N THR A 41 15.51 4.02 -17.21
CA THR A 41 15.84 5.27 -16.53
C THR A 41 16.59 4.97 -15.23
N PRO A 42 17.79 5.56 -15.01
CA PRO A 42 18.54 5.36 -13.77
C PRO A 42 17.71 5.74 -12.55
N GLY A 43 17.72 4.90 -11.51
CA GLY A 43 16.89 5.13 -10.32
C GLY A 43 16.45 3.85 -9.61
N LEU A 44 15.83 4.00 -8.45
CA LEU A 44 15.24 2.88 -7.72
C LEU A 44 13.85 2.56 -8.30
N VAL A 45 13.71 1.40 -8.93
CA VAL A 45 12.39 0.88 -9.32
C VAL A 45 11.80 0.14 -8.13
N VAL A 46 10.68 0.65 -7.60
CA VAL A 46 9.91 -0.01 -6.52
C VAL A 46 8.68 -0.65 -7.13
N SER A 47 8.65 -1.98 -7.16
CA SER A 47 7.45 -2.72 -7.56
C SER A 47 6.49 -2.82 -6.38
N VAL A 48 5.31 -2.23 -6.51
CA VAL A 48 4.24 -2.35 -5.52
C VAL A 48 3.26 -3.46 -5.90
N PRO A 49 2.82 -4.29 -4.94
CA PRO A 49 1.74 -5.25 -5.17
C PRO A 49 0.42 -4.54 -5.50
N THR A 50 -0.47 -5.22 -6.25
CA THR A 50 -1.82 -4.69 -6.54
C THR A 50 -2.63 -4.53 -5.25
N ALA A 51 -3.63 -3.65 -5.28
CA ALA A 51 -4.52 -3.43 -4.15
C ALA A 51 -5.21 -4.73 -3.68
N GLU A 52 -5.61 -5.59 -4.62
CA GLU A 52 -6.21 -6.89 -4.33
C GLU A 52 -5.27 -7.79 -3.54
N TYR A 53 -4.01 -7.86 -3.96
CA TYR A 53 -3.04 -8.72 -3.30
C TYR A 53 -2.64 -8.17 -1.93
N LEU A 54 -2.50 -6.85 -1.79
CA LEU A 54 -2.29 -6.20 -0.49
C LEU A 54 -3.45 -6.46 0.48
N LEU A 55 -4.69 -6.35 -0.01
CA LEU A 55 -5.87 -6.67 0.79
C LEU A 55 -5.85 -8.13 1.26
N ALA A 56 -5.53 -9.07 0.36
CA ALA A 56 -5.41 -10.48 0.72
C ALA A 56 -4.32 -10.74 1.77
N LEU A 57 -3.17 -10.04 1.68
CA LEU A 57 -2.11 -10.13 2.68
C LEU A 57 -2.55 -9.59 4.04
N LYS A 58 -3.22 -8.43 4.08
CA LYS A 58 -3.77 -7.85 5.32
C LYS A 58 -4.79 -8.80 5.96
N LEU A 59 -5.73 -9.34 5.19
CA LEU A 59 -6.73 -10.31 5.67
C LEU A 59 -6.11 -11.60 6.20
N LYS A 60 -5.03 -12.08 5.56
CA LYS A 60 -4.28 -13.27 6.01
C LYS A 60 -3.51 -13.01 7.30
N ALA A 61 -2.88 -11.85 7.41
CA ALA A 61 -2.05 -11.46 8.54
C ALA A 61 -2.87 -10.96 9.75
N PHE A 62 -4.17 -10.76 9.57
CA PHE A 62 -4.99 -9.97 10.49
C PHE A 62 -4.97 -10.49 11.93
N ARG A 63 -4.46 -9.65 12.85
CA ARG A 63 -4.25 -9.97 14.27
C ARG A 63 -4.92 -8.91 15.17
N VAL A 64 -6.20 -9.14 15.40
CA VAL A 64 -7.08 -8.41 16.34
C VAL A 64 -6.51 -8.18 17.75
N MET A 65 -5.62 -9.06 18.19
CA MET A 65 -5.09 -9.08 19.56
C MET A 65 -3.91 -8.13 19.77
N ASP A 66 -3.53 -7.31 18.77
CA ASP A 66 -2.53 -6.26 18.95
C ASP A 66 -3.22 -4.93 19.30
N PRO A 67 -3.37 -4.59 20.61
CA PRO A 67 -4.05 -3.37 21.04
C PRO A 67 -3.35 -2.08 20.59
N LEU A 68 -2.08 -2.15 20.14
CA LEU A 68 -1.35 -0.98 19.66
C LEU A 68 -1.56 -0.74 18.16
N ARG A 69 -1.90 -1.78 17.39
CA ARG A 69 -1.98 -1.73 15.92
C ARG A 69 -3.35 -2.05 15.33
N GLY A 70 -4.28 -2.52 16.15
CA GLY A 70 -5.60 -2.98 15.69
C GLY A 70 -6.38 -1.91 14.92
N GLU A 71 -6.34 -0.64 15.34
CA GLU A 71 -7.07 0.43 14.64
C GLU A 71 -6.43 0.82 13.31
N THR A 72 -5.09 0.89 13.26
CA THR A 72 -4.37 1.13 11.99
C THR A 72 -4.61 -0.02 11.01
N GLU A 73 -4.52 -1.27 11.47
CA GLU A 73 -4.76 -2.44 10.62
C GLU A 73 -6.22 -2.50 10.13
N ARG A 74 -7.18 -2.10 10.98
CA ARG A 74 -8.59 -1.94 10.60
C ARG A 74 -8.76 -0.90 9.48
N LEU A 75 -8.17 0.29 9.65
CA LEU A 75 -8.26 1.38 8.67
C LEU A 75 -7.63 0.97 7.33
N ASP A 76 -6.48 0.31 7.36
CA ASP A 76 -5.81 -0.22 6.16
C ASP A 76 -6.74 -1.17 5.38
N ILE A 77 -7.38 -2.11 6.08
CA ILE A 77 -8.30 -3.09 5.46
C ILE A 77 -9.51 -2.37 4.85
N VAL A 78 -10.14 -1.45 5.59
CA VAL A 78 -11.32 -0.71 5.09
C VAL A 78 -10.97 0.15 3.87
N ASN A 79 -9.81 0.82 3.90
CA ASN A 79 -9.35 1.64 2.78
C ASN A 79 -9.03 0.80 1.55
N LEU A 80 -8.35 -0.33 1.72
CA LEU A 80 -8.07 -1.27 0.63
C LEU A 80 -9.35 -1.88 0.06
N MET A 81 -10.34 -2.23 0.91
CA MET A 81 -11.65 -2.68 0.44
C MET A 81 -12.33 -1.62 -0.43
N ARG A 82 -12.28 -0.34 -0.03
CA ARG A 82 -12.82 0.78 -0.83
C ARG A 82 -12.13 0.93 -2.17
N VAL A 83 -10.80 0.85 -2.20
CA VAL A 83 -10.00 0.92 -3.44
C VAL A 83 -10.34 -0.23 -4.40
N VAL A 84 -10.48 -1.45 -3.87
CA VAL A 84 -10.80 -2.65 -4.67
C VAL A 84 -12.29 -2.70 -5.06
N GLY A 85 -13.14 -1.88 -4.45
CA GLY A 85 -14.59 -1.86 -4.68
C GLY A 85 -15.33 -3.01 -3.99
N ILE A 86 -14.77 -3.55 -2.91
CA ILE A 86 -15.37 -4.59 -2.07
C ILE A 86 -16.13 -3.92 -0.92
N SER A 87 -17.36 -4.36 -0.70
CA SER A 87 -18.25 -3.79 0.33
C SER A 87 -18.69 -4.80 1.38
N THR A 88 -18.48 -6.09 1.12
CA THR A 88 -18.96 -7.17 1.99
C THR A 88 -17.83 -8.09 2.48
N ALA A 89 -18.05 -8.73 3.62
CA ALA A 89 -17.11 -9.71 4.15
C ALA A 89 -16.94 -10.93 3.24
N ASP A 90 -18.02 -11.35 2.55
CA ASP A 90 -17.96 -12.51 1.65
C ASP A 90 -17.15 -12.24 0.39
N GLU A 91 -17.25 -11.04 -0.18
CA GLU A 91 -16.39 -10.59 -1.28
C GLU A 91 -14.92 -10.54 -0.86
N ALA A 92 -14.63 -10.04 0.35
CA ALA A 92 -13.28 -9.99 0.89
C ALA A 92 -12.70 -11.41 1.12
N ILE A 93 -13.51 -12.35 1.61
CA ILE A 93 -13.11 -13.76 1.77
C ILE A 93 -12.92 -14.45 0.42
N ALA A 94 -13.78 -14.16 -0.56
CA ALA A 94 -13.62 -14.67 -1.92
C ALA A 94 -12.30 -14.17 -2.54
N LEU A 95 -11.96 -12.90 -2.33
CA LEU A 95 -10.67 -12.34 -2.74
C LEU A 95 -9.50 -13.03 -2.04
N LEU A 96 -9.58 -13.20 -0.71
CA LEU A 96 -8.58 -13.94 0.06
C LEU A 96 -8.37 -15.35 -0.51
N GLY A 97 -9.44 -16.04 -0.89
CA GLY A 97 -9.41 -17.38 -1.46
C GLY A 97 -8.70 -17.49 -2.82
N ARG A 98 -8.69 -16.41 -3.63
CA ARG A 98 -7.96 -16.39 -4.90
C ARG A 98 -6.44 -16.50 -4.72
N TYR A 99 -5.91 -15.94 -3.62
CA TYR A 99 -4.47 -15.92 -3.35
C TYR A 99 -4.03 -16.91 -2.26
N PHE A 100 -4.90 -17.17 -1.28
CA PHE A 100 -4.62 -17.98 -0.09
C PHE A 100 -5.79 -18.93 0.23
N PRO A 101 -6.03 -19.97 -0.59
CA PRO A 101 -7.21 -20.83 -0.50
C PRO A 101 -7.34 -21.55 0.86
N ILE A 102 -6.21 -21.98 1.45
CA ILE A 102 -6.20 -22.63 2.76
C ILE A 102 -6.67 -21.67 3.86
N SER A 103 -6.24 -20.40 3.80
CA SER A 103 -6.66 -19.39 4.78
C SER A 103 -8.13 -19.01 4.62
N ALA A 104 -8.67 -19.01 3.40
CA ALA A 104 -10.09 -18.76 3.15
C ALA A 104 -10.99 -19.92 3.61
N ALA A 105 -10.48 -21.16 3.61
CA ALA A 105 -11.22 -22.33 4.08
C ALA A 105 -11.53 -22.29 5.59
N SER A 106 -10.75 -21.56 6.38
CA SER A 106 -10.97 -21.32 7.82
C SER A 106 -11.18 -19.83 8.10
N SER A 107 -12.16 -19.25 7.41
CA SER A 107 -12.41 -17.81 7.38
C SER A 107 -13.35 -17.30 8.48
N GLU A 108 -13.76 -18.13 9.45
CA GLU A 108 -14.71 -17.72 10.49
C GLU A 108 -14.20 -16.50 11.27
N LYS A 109 -12.89 -16.47 11.57
CA LYS A 109 -12.25 -15.34 12.23
C LYS A 109 -12.34 -14.08 11.37
N GLN A 110 -11.95 -14.14 10.11
CA GLN A 110 -11.95 -13.01 9.19
C GLN A 110 -13.39 -12.49 8.99
N ARG A 111 -14.36 -13.39 8.79
CA ARG A 111 -15.77 -13.05 8.62
C ARG A 111 -16.32 -12.35 9.87
N PHE A 112 -16.07 -12.92 11.06
CA PHE A 112 -16.49 -12.30 12.32
C PHE A 112 -15.97 -10.88 12.43
N LEU A 113 -14.70 -10.67 12.09
CA LEU A 113 -14.10 -9.35 12.28
C LEU A 113 -14.58 -8.34 11.26
N LEU A 114 -14.61 -8.70 9.98
CA LEU A 114 -15.11 -7.83 8.91
C LEU A 114 -16.54 -7.36 9.19
N ASN A 115 -17.41 -8.25 9.70
CA ASN A 115 -18.79 -7.90 10.06
C ASN A 115 -18.89 -6.96 11.27
N ASN A 116 -17.87 -6.88 12.12
CA ASN A 116 -17.83 -6.02 13.30
C ASN A 116 -16.98 -4.75 13.09
N MET A 117 -16.37 -4.57 11.92
CA MET A 117 -15.68 -3.33 11.58
C MET A 117 -16.69 -2.26 11.18
N LYS A 118 -16.55 -1.06 11.75
CA LYS A 118 -17.28 0.10 11.23
C LYS A 118 -16.71 0.48 9.86
N PRO A 119 -17.54 0.83 8.87
CA PRO A 119 -17.09 1.24 7.53
C PRO A 119 -16.42 2.62 7.50
N GLU A 120 -16.31 3.29 8.65
CA GLU A 120 -15.65 4.58 8.80
C GLU A 120 -14.12 4.42 8.62
N GLY A 121 -13.62 4.91 7.49
CA GLY A 121 -12.21 5.00 7.14
C GLY A 121 -11.94 6.24 6.29
N ALA A 122 -10.86 6.96 6.60
CA ALA A 122 -10.38 8.11 5.83
C ALA A 122 -9.56 7.60 4.64
N ALA A 123 -9.83 8.09 3.42
CA ALA A 123 -9.09 7.68 2.22
C ALA A 123 -7.65 8.23 2.27
N ASP A 124 -6.77 7.48 2.92
CA ASP A 124 -5.32 7.67 2.91
C ASP A 124 -4.68 6.43 2.26
N ALA A 125 -5.24 6.00 1.12
CA ALA A 125 -4.70 4.91 0.34
C ALA A 125 -3.96 5.49 -0.88
N PRO A 126 -2.79 4.94 -1.26
CA PRO A 126 -2.12 5.30 -2.51
C PRO A 126 -3.08 5.11 -3.70
N GLU A 127 -2.95 5.94 -4.73
CA GLU A 127 -3.65 5.69 -5.99
C GLU A 127 -3.02 4.46 -6.66
N TYR A 128 -3.85 3.47 -7.01
CA TYR A 128 -3.40 2.25 -7.68
C TYR A 128 -3.74 2.35 -9.18
N PRO A 129 -2.78 2.05 -10.08
CA PRO A 129 -3.08 1.95 -11.49
C PRO A 129 -4.07 0.80 -11.75
N ARG A 130 -5.10 1.07 -12.56
CA ARG A 130 -6.09 0.08 -13.00
C ARG A 130 -5.58 -0.80 -14.13
#